data_AF-A0A974VYN3-F1
#
_entry.id   AF-A0A974VYN3-F1
#
_cell.length_a   1.000
_cell.length_b   1.000
_cell.length_c   1.000
_cell.angle_alpha   90.00
_cell.angle_beta   90.00
_cell.angle_gamma   90.00
#
_symmetry.space_group_name_H-M   'P 1'
#
loop_
_entity.id
_entity.type
_entity.pdbx_description
1 polymer ?
#
loop_
_entity_poly.entity_id
_entity_poly.type
_entity_poly.pdbx_seq_one_letter_code
_entity_poly.pdbx_strand_id
1 'polypeptide(L)'
;MPELCRFYGIVIRMFLIDHEHPPRHIHIKYGEYQAVMELQNLNIIEGHVPRKCRQLVREWAEIHQDELIEIWDTQKFHPVAPLE
;
A
#
# COMPACT_ATOMS: atom_id res chain seq x y z
N MET A 1 -7.10 -5.13 -8.99
CA MET A 1 -6.25 -4.83 -7.82
C MET A 1 -5.79 -6.12 -7.17
N PRO A 2 -4.64 -6.67 -7.58
CA PRO A 2 -3.97 -7.69 -6.79
C PRO A 2 -3.80 -7.26 -5.34
N GLU A 3 -4.03 -8.20 -4.42
CA GLU A 3 -3.74 -8.05 -3.01
C GLU A 3 -2.27 -8.41 -2.78
N LEU A 4 -1.49 -7.44 -2.30
CA LEU A 4 -0.07 -7.62 -2.01
C LEU A 4 0.11 -8.26 -0.65
N CYS A 5 -0.66 -7.81 0.34
CA CYS A 5 -0.44 -8.16 1.73
C CYS A 5 -1.71 -7.96 2.57
N ARG A 6 -1.80 -8.72 3.67
CA ARG A 6 -2.85 -8.60 4.69
C ARG A 6 -2.31 -8.92 6.07
N PHE A 7 -2.53 -8.01 7.02
CA PHE A 7 -2.17 -8.19 8.43
C PHE A 7 -3.07 -7.34 9.33
N TYR A 8 -3.34 -7.76 10.56
CA TYR A 8 -4.17 -7.01 11.54
C TYR A 8 -5.52 -6.49 10.99
N GLY A 9 -6.12 -7.17 9.99
CA GLY A 9 -7.35 -6.74 9.31
C GLY A 9 -7.16 -5.62 8.27
N ILE A 10 -5.93 -5.19 8.03
CA ILE A 10 -5.51 -4.24 7.01
C ILE A 10 -5.24 -5.01 5.72
N VAL A 11 -5.76 -4.49 4.61
CA VAL A 11 -5.56 -5.06 3.27
C VAL A 11 -4.83 -4.04 2.41
N ILE A 12 -3.76 -4.49 1.77
CA ILE A 12 -2.93 -3.64 0.90
C ILE A 12 -3.00 -4.14 -0.53
N ARG A 13 -3.25 -3.21 -1.45
CA ARG A 13 -3.47 -3.49 -2.87
C ARG A 13 -2.76 -2.47 -3.75
N MET A 14 -2.52 -2.85 -4.99
CA MET A 14 -2.01 -1.99 -6.07
C MET A 14 -2.84 -2.25 -7.34
N PHE A 15 -3.07 -1.24 -8.19
CA PHE A 15 -3.77 -1.43 -9.47
C PHE A 15 -2.81 -1.87 -10.58
N LEU A 16 -3.40 -2.16 -11.74
CA LEU A 16 -2.65 -2.27 -12.99
C LEU A 16 -2.67 -0.92 -13.71
N ILE A 17 -1.54 -0.59 -14.34
CA ILE A 17 -1.21 0.71 -14.97
C ILE A 17 -2.30 1.32 -15.86
N ASP A 18 -3.21 0.54 -16.43
CA ASP A 18 -4.30 1.03 -17.29
C ASP A 18 -5.13 2.16 -16.62
N HIS A 19 -5.11 2.25 -15.28
CA HIS A 19 -5.80 3.29 -14.50
C HIS A 19 -4.94 4.01 -13.43
N GLU A 20 -3.66 3.68 -13.30
CA GLU A 20 -2.79 4.24 -12.25
C GLU A 20 -1.94 5.40 -12.78
N HIS A 21 -2.06 6.56 -12.16
CA HIS A 21 -1.29 7.76 -12.48
C HIS A 21 -0.25 8.04 -11.38
N PRO A 22 0.87 8.70 -11.70
CA PRO A 22 1.81 9.19 -10.69
C PRO A 22 1.08 10.06 -9.63
N PRO A 23 1.48 10.01 -8.35
CA PRO A 23 2.66 9.31 -7.81
C PRO A 23 2.45 7.79 -7.63
N ARG A 24 3.55 7.04 -7.48
CA ARG A 24 3.50 5.61 -7.13
C ARG A 24 2.81 5.44 -5.77
N HIS A 25 1.84 4.55 -5.66
CA HIS A 25 1.04 4.44 -4.45
C HIS A 25 0.52 3.02 -4.17
N ILE A 26 0.02 2.83 -2.96
CA ILE A 26 -0.71 1.63 -2.53
C ILE A 26 -2.07 2.03 -1.96
N HIS A 27 -3.03 1.13 -2.09
CA HIS A 27 -4.36 1.26 -1.51
C HIS A 27 -4.47 0.48 -0.22
N ILE A 28 -4.98 1.14 0.80
CA ILE A 28 -5.16 0.63 2.15
C ILE A 28 -6.65 0.49 2.40
N LYS A 29 -7.09 -0.69 2.85
CA LYS A 29 -8.45 -0.90 3.36
C LYS A 29 -8.39 -1.47 4.77
N TYR A 30 -9.13 -0.85 5.69
CA TYR A 30 -9.27 -1.30 7.08
C TYR A 30 -10.72 -1.13 7.54
N GLY A 31 -11.48 -2.23 7.58
CA GLY A 31 -12.93 -2.17 7.81
C GLY A 31 -13.63 -1.33 6.73
N GLU A 32 -14.31 -0.27 7.17
CA GLU A 32 -14.95 0.74 6.32
C GLU A 32 -14.01 1.88 5.87
N TYR A 33 -12.81 1.97 6.46
CA TYR A 33 -11.83 2.98 6.11
C TYR A 33 -11.03 2.60 4.87
N GLN A 34 -10.73 3.60 4.05
CA GLN A 34 -9.89 3.48 2.85
C GLN A 34 -8.96 4.69 2.74
N ALA A 35 -7.73 4.43 2.31
CA ALA A 35 -6.76 5.48 2.04
C ALA A 35 -5.79 5.06 0.93
N VAL A 36 -5.15 6.06 0.32
CA VAL A 36 -4.07 5.90 -0.65
C VAL A 36 -2.79 6.46 -0.05
N MET A 37 -1.73 5.65 -0.01
CA MET A 37 -0.42 6.05 0.48
C MET A 37 0.57 6.13 -0.68
N GLU A 38 1.24 7.26 -0.85
CA GLU A 38 2.33 7.38 -1.82
C GLU A 38 3.59 6.65 -1.35
N LEU A 39 4.37 6.12 -2.29
CA LEU A 39 5.57 5.33 -1.99
C LEU A 39 6.84 6.18 -1.86
N GLN A 40 6.83 7.49 -2.15
CA GLN A 40 8.04 8.30 -2.04
C GLN A 40 8.33 8.74 -0.59
N ASN A 41 7.32 9.21 0.13
CA ASN A 41 7.47 9.70 1.52
C ASN A 41 6.52 9.00 2.52
N LEU A 42 5.72 8.03 2.04
CA LEU A 42 4.78 7.25 2.84
C LEU A 42 3.70 8.11 3.52
N ASN A 43 3.26 9.16 2.83
CA ASN A 43 2.14 9.98 3.24
C ASN A 43 0.82 9.48 2.63
N ILE A 44 -0.26 9.72 3.35
CA ILE A 44 -1.61 9.54 2.81
C ILE A 44 -1.90 10.72 1.89
N ILE A 45 -2.18 10.43 0.62
CA ILE A 45 -2.51 11.43 -0.40
C ILE A 45 -4.01 11.50 -0.69
N GLU A 46 -4.76 10.45 -0.35
CA GLU A 46 -6.21 10.39 -0.49
C GLU A 46 -6.84 9.53 0.60
N GLY A 47 -8.08 9.87 0.99
CA GLY A 47 -8.85 9.11 1.96
C GLY A 47 -8.34 9.26 3.39
N HIS A 48 -8.76 8.33 4.26
CA HIS A 48 -8.42 8.36 5.67
C HIS A 48 -8.51 6.96 6.29
N VAL A 49 -7.56 6.67 7.17
CA VAL A 49 -7.56 5.50 8.05
C VAL A 49 -7.23 5.93 9.48
N PRO A 50 -7.67 5.18 10.51
CA PRO A 50 -7.33 5.48 11.89
C PRO A 50 -5.81 5.58 12.10
N ARG A 51 -5.38 6.43 13.02
CA ARG A 51 -3.95 6.70 13.30
C ARG A 51 -3.12 5.43 13.48
N LYS A 52 -3.64 4.43 14.20
CA LYS A 52 -2.96 3.15 14.42
C LYS A 52 -2.76 2.36 13.13
N CYS A 53 -3.78 2.30 12.27
CA CYS A 53 -3.68 1.67 10.95
C CYS A 53 -2.64 2.39 10.09
N ARG A 54 -2.67 3.73 10.04
CA ARG A 54 -1.67 4.52 9.31
C ARG A 54 -0.23 4.21 9.76
N GLN A 55 -0.01 4.10 11.07
CA GLN A 55 1.31 3.83 11.63
C GLN A 55 1.82 2.44 11.25
N LEU A 56 0.97 1.41 11.38
CA LEU A 56 1.32 0.03 11.01
C LEU A 56 1.60 -0.10 9.50
N VAL A 57 0.78 0.52 8.65
CA VAL A 57 1.04 0.48 7.20
C VAL A 57 2.29 1.25 6.83
N ARG A 58 2.58 2.37 7.50
CA ARG A 58 3.80 3.12 7.25
C ARG A 58 5.03 2.29 7.61
N GLU A 59 5.05 1.67 8.79
CA GLU A 59 6.16 0.80 9.22
C GLU A 59 6.37 -0.36 8.24
N TRP A 60 5.29 -1.03 7.85
CA TRP A 60 5.32 -2.06 6.82
C TRP A 60 5.85 -1.54 5.47
N ALA A 61 5.38 -0.38 5.02
CA ALA A 61 5.81 0.20 3.75
C ALA A 61 7.26 0.71 3.79
N GLU A 62 7.79 1.10 4.96
CA GLU A 62 9.20 1.44 5.16
C GLU A 62 10.10 0.20 4.97
N ILE A 63 9.67 -0.97 5.46
CA ILE A 63 10.40 -2.25 5.29
C ILE A 63 10.39 -2.71 3.83
N HIS A 64 9.27 -2.52 3.13
CA HIS A 64 9.04 -3.06 1.78
C HIS A 64 9.13 -1.99 0.67
N GLN A 65 9.67 -0.80 0.94
CA GLN A 65 9.55 0.35 0.03
C GLN A 65 10.10 0.07 -1.37
N ASP A 66 11.31 -0.50 -1.45
CA ASP A 66 11.97 -0.81 -2.71
C ASP A 66 11.23 -1.91 -3.49
N GLU A 67 10.77 -2.95 -2.79
CA GLU A 67 9.96 -4.05 -3.36
C GLU A 67 8.63 -3.51 -3.94
N LEU A 68 7.96 -2.61 -3.23
CA LEU A 68 6.72 -1.98 -3.71
C LEU A 68 6.97 -1.08 -4.93
N ILE A 69 8.09 -0.37 -4.97
CA ILE A 69 8.50 0.43 -6.13
C ILE A 69 8.79 -0.48 -7.32
N GLU A 70 9.47 -1.61 -7.12
CA GLU A 70 9.74 -2.58 -8.18
C GLU A 70 8.45 -3.22 -8.69
N ILE A 71 7.52 -3.62 -7.81
CA ILE A 71 6.20 -4.14 -8.19
C ILE A 71 5.45 -3.09 -9.01
N TRP A 72 5.48 -1.82 -8.60
CA TRP A 72 4.86 -0.72 -9.35
C TRP A 72 5.50 -0.57 -10.74
N ASP A 73 6.82 -0.51 -10.84
CA ASP A 73 7.49 -0.23 -12.11
C ASP A 73 7.42 -1.41 -13.09
N THR A 74 7.47 -2.64 -12.57
CA THR A 74 7.48 -3.86 -13.39
C THR A 74 6.10 -4.47 -13.60
N GLN A 75 5.12 -4.12 -12.76
CA GLN A 75 3.79 -4.72 -12.71
C GLN A 75 3.82 -6.24 -12.48
N LYS A 76 4.92 -6.77 -11.93
CA LYS A 76 5.05 -8.18 -11.56
C LYS A 76 4.55 -8.36 -10.12
N PHE A 77 3.26 -8.58 -9.98
CA PHE A 77 2.64 -8.74 -8.67
C PHE A 77 3.02 -10.07 -8.02
N HIS A 78 3.41 -10.00 -6.76
CA HIS A 78 3.59 -11.13 -5.87
C HIS A 78 3.16 -10.76 -4.44
N PRO A 79 2.91 -11.76 -3.58
CA PRO A 79 2.70 -11.51 -2.16
C PRO A 79 3.94 -10.84 -1.55
N VAL A 80 3.70 -9.83 -0.72
CA VAL A 80 4.70 -9.15 0.10
C VAL A 80 4.51 -9.61 1.54
N ALA A 81 5.61 -9.83 2.27
CA ALA A 81 5.53 -10.35 3.63
C ALA A 81 4.71 -9.43 4.56
N PRO A 82 3.94 -9.97 5.52
CA PRO A 82 3.19 -9.17 6.48
C PRO A 82 4.10 -8.56 7.55
N LEU A 83 3.62 -7.47 8.17
CA LEU A 83 4.24 -6.93 9.38
C LEU A 83 4.05 -7.92 10.54
N GLU A 84 5.15 -8.26 11.23
CA GLU A 84 5.17 -9.17 12.38
C GLU A 84 4.42 -8.65 13.62
#